data_AF-A0A815DRY8-F1
#
_entry.id   AF-A0A815DRY8-F1
#
_cell.length_a   1.000
_cell.length_b   1.000
_cell.length_c   1.000
_cell.angle_alpha   90.00
_cell.angle_beta   90.00
_cell.angle_gamma   90.00
#
_symmetry.space_group_name_H-M   'P 1'
#
loop_
_entity.id
_entity.type
_entity.pdbx_description
1 polymer ?
#
loop_
_entity_poly.entity_id
_entity_poly.type
_entity_poly.pdbx_seq_one_letter_code
_entity_poly.pdbx_strand_id
1 'polypeptide(L)'
;MLHGPERSGLSRKCDICQERQATLSCTGCQQIFCKQDMTQHRQQLSLELDLVMREHNDLDKRIKHKMTGDQSGHRQLLDQINDWEKAALVEIKDTAQQAREQVHLLLDQPAHHLKQIADDIESRMKEEDYVETEIEYWSNQVKKLSKEIEMSDSTSIVIEIKQVDWKDLINVKQTLSKMRRTFDYGRLRNEASKVIKDERYIAGSSTDFLLLHGYGKGLCLLDGIRNNKTEINFKSDYGVYDSCWSTFLNRFIILTNKEDLYTLDVATRQVNVIRKLKSRDKKTLGSCTCSGETFLTSTWMIGSSIESDVQL
;
A
#
# COMPACT_ATOMS: atom_id res chain seq x y z
N MET A 1 -43.97 -59.36 30.78
CA MET A 1 -42.57 -59.00 31.05
C MET A 1 -42.19 -57.88 30.08
N LEU A 2 -41.94 -56.69 30.63
CA LEU A 2 -41.52 -55.49 29.92
C LEU A 2 -40.00 -55.46 29.89
N HIS A 3 -39.39 -55.23 28.72
CA HIS A 3 -38.02 -54.70 28.64
C HIS A 3 -37.95 -53.69 27.51
N GLY A 4 -38.00 -52.40 27.88
CA GLY A 4 -37.61 -51.29 27.02
C GLY A 4 -36.09 -51.08 27.07
N PRO A 5 -35.51 -50.42 26.06
CA PRO A 5 -34.08 -50.15 26.06
C PRO A 5 -33.77 -49.00 27.01
N GLU A 6 -32.89 -49.28 27.97
CA GLU A 6 -32.27 -48.31 28.87
C GLU A 6 -31.53 -47.24 28.05
N ARG A 7 -32.03 -46.00 28.09
CA ARG A 7 -31.22 -44.82 27.74
C ARG A 7 -30.49 -44.35 29.00
N SER A 8 -29.32 -44.91 29.23
CA SER A 8 -28.30 -44.34 30.11
C SER A 8 -27.72 -43.06 29.47
N GLY A 9 -28.47 -41.96 29.53
CA GLY A 9 -27.99 -40.63 29.21
C GLY A 9 -27.41 -39.99 30.47
N LEU A 10 -26.08 -39.88 30.54
CA LEU A 10 -25.40 -39.07 31.56
C LEU A 10 -25.97 -37.64 31.49
N SER A 11 -26.79 -37.27 32.46
CA SER A 11 -27.32 -35.93 32.63
C SER A 11 -26.16 -34.97 32.88
N ARG A 12 -25.69 -34.30 31.83
CA ARG A 12 -24.66 -33.26 31.96
C ARG A 12 -25.31 -31.99 32.48
N LYS A 13 -24.62 -31.33 33.42
CA LYS A 13 -25.06 -30.05 33.97
C LYS A 13 -24.70 -28.91 33.01
N CYS A 14 -25.40 -27.79 33.14
CA CYS A 14 -25.10 -26.57 32.41
C CYS A 14 -23.67 -26.09 32.69
N ASP A 15 -22.91 -25.75 31.66
CA ASP A 15 -21.53 -25.26 31.78
C ASP A 15 -21.45 -23.92 32.54
N ILE A 16 -22.52 -23.13 32.51
CA ILE A 16 -22.60 -21.80 33.13
C ILE A 16 -23.02 -21.87 34.61
N CYS A 17 -24.23 -22.37 34.90
CA CYS A 17 -24.74 -22.36 36.28
C CYS A 17 -24.38 -23.61 37.08
N GLN A 18 -23.98 -24.73 36.46
CA GLN A 18 -23.60 -26.00 37.12
C GLN A 18 -24.67 -26.61 38.07
N GLU A 19 -25.85 -26.01 38.16
CA GLU A 19 -26.94 -26.43 39.04
C GLU A 19 -28.04 -27.15 38.26
N ARG A 20 -28.32 -26.68 37.04
CA ARG A 20 -29.41 -27.15 36.20
C ARG A 20 -28.93 -28.13 35.15
N GLN A 21 -29.81 -29.05 34.77
CA GLN A 21 -29.55 -30.00 33.68
C GLN A 21 -29.41 -29.24 32.35
N ALA A 22 -28.34 -29.53 31.61
CA ALA A 22 -28.16 -29.00 30.27
C ALA A 22 -29.13 -29.69 29.31
N THR A 23 -29.83 -28.88 28.51
CA THR A 23 -30.82 -29.36 27.55
C THR A 23 -30.53 -28.90 26.13
N LEU A 24 -29.63 -27.92 25.97
CA LEU A 24 -29.30 -27.29 24.69
C LEU A 24 -27.78 -27.19 24.56
N SER A 25 -27.27 -27.23 23.33
CA SER A 25 -25.86 -27.00 23.03
C SER A 25 -25.72 -25.89 21.98
N CYS A 26 -24.68 -25.08 22.11
CA CYS A 26 -24.32 -24.09 21.10
C CYS A 26 -23.21 -24.66 20.22
N THR A 27 -23.43 -24.78 18.91
CA THR A 27 -22.42 -25.27 17.97
C THR A 27 -21.28 -24.28 17.76
N GLY A 28 -21.50 -22.99 18.04
CA GLY A 28 -20.49 -21.93 17.90
C GLY A 28 -19.41 -22.00 18.98
N CYS A 29 -19.79 -21.96 20.26
CA CYS A 29 -18.84 -22.03 21.38
C CYS A 29 -18.65 -23.45 21.95
N GLN A 30 -19.36 -24.45 21.43
CA GLN A 30 -19.34 -25.86 21.86
C GLN A 30 -19.73 -26.10 23.33
N GLN A 31 -20.36 -25.13 23.98
CA GLN A 31 -20.84 -25.24 25.36
C GLN A 31 -22.27 -25.80 25.43
N ILE A 32 -22.57 -26.44 26.56
CA ILE A 32 -23.90 -26.99 26.89
C ILE A 32 -24.58 -26.13 27.96
N PHE A 33 -25.85 -25.79 27.72
CA PHE A 33 -26.60 -24.82 28.50
C PHE A 33 -27.91 -25.40 29.02
N CYS A 34 -28.37 -24.89 30.16
CA CYS A 34 -29.78 -24.98 30.51
C CYS A 34 -30.57 -23.96 29.67
N LYS A 35 -31.90 -24.11 29.62
CA LYS A 35 -32.78 -23.23 28.81
C LYS A 35 -32.63 -21.74 29.14
N GLN A 36 -32.41 -21.38 30.41
CA GLN A 36 -32.28 -19.98 30.81
C GLN A 36 -30.92 -19.38 30.37
N ASP A 37 -29.83 -20.08 30.65
CA ASP A 37 -28.49 -19.59 30.32
C ASP A 37 -28.26 -19.57 28.80
N MET A 38 -28.93 -20.45 28.04
CA MET A 38 -28.94 -20.40 26.57
C MET A 38 -29.62 -19.13 26.03
N THR A 39 -30.72 -18.69 26.65
CA THR A 39 -31.40 -17.45 26.29
C THR A 39 -30.51 -16.25 26.58
N GLN A 40 -29.83 -16.23 27.73
CA GLN A 40 -28.87 -15.18 28.07
C GLN A 40 -27.68 -15.16 27.10
N HIS A 41 -27.12 -16.33 26.77
CA HIS A 41 -26.05 -16.45 25.78
C HIS A 41 -26.45 -15.87 24.42
N ARG A 42 -27.67 -16.18 23.93
CA ARG A 42 -28.17 -15.59 22.68
C ARG A 42 -28.42 -14.08 22.77
N GLN A 43 -28.89 -13.58 23.90
CA GLN A 43 -29.04 -12.15 24.13
C GLN A 43 -27.69 -11.44 24.11
N GLN A 44 -26.67 -12.02 24.73
CA GLN A 44 -25.30 -11.48 24.70
C GLN A 44 -24.74 -11.41 23.28
N LEU A 45 -24.90 -12.47 22.48
CA LEU A 45 -24.47 -12.47 21.08
C LEU A 45 -25.18 -11.38 20.25
N SER A 46 -26.47 -11.13 20.51
CA SER A 46 -27.21 -10.04 19.86
C SER A 46 -26.61 -8.68 20.20
N LEU A 47 -26.25 -8.44 21.46
CA LEU A 47 -25.62 -7.20 21.91
C LEU A 47 -24.22 -7.01 21.29
N GLU A 48 -23.45 -8.08 21.16
CA GLU A 48 -22.14 -8.06 20.49
C GLU A 48 -22.29 -7.74 19.00
N LEU A 49 -23.29 -8.31 18.31
CA LEU A 49 -23.58 -7.98 16.92
C LEU A 49 -24.03 -6.53 16.74
N ASP A 50 -24.84 -6.00 17.66
CA ASP A 50 -25.26 -4.59 17.65
C ASP A 50 -24.06 -3.63 17.85
N LEU A 51 -23.04 -4.04 18.61
CA LEU A 51 -21.79 -3.28 18.73
C LEU A 51 -21.02 -3.26 17.40
N VAL A 52 -20.82 -4.42 16.77
CA VAL A 52 -20.15 -4.52 15.47
C VAL A 52 -20.88 -3.68 14.41
N MET A 53 -22.22 -3.73 14.39
CA MET A 53 -23.01 -2.95 13.43
C MET A 53 -22.89 -1.44 13.68
N ARG A 54 -22.79 -1.01 14.94
CA ARG A 54 -22.53 0.40 15.28
C ARG A 54 -21.14 0.84 14.80
N GLU A 55 -20.11 0.03 15.05
CA GLU A 55 -18.75 0.33 14.57
C GLU A 55 -18.68 0.40 13.04
N HIS A 56 -19.34 -0.52 12.35
CA HIS A 56 -19.47 -0.49 10.89
C HIS A 56 -20.11 0.82 10.41
N ASN A 57 -21.25 1.21 11.00
CA ASN A 57 -21.96 2.42 10.60
C ASN A 57 -21.15 3.69 10.88
N ASP A 58 -20.39 3.72 11.97
CA ASP A 58 -19.49 4.84 12.28
C ASP A 58 -18.31 4.90 11.31
N LEU A 59 -17.74 3.75 10.92
CA LEU A 59 -16.71 3.68 9.88
C LEU A 59 -17.26 4.16 8.53
N ASP A 60 -18.43 3.70 8.12
CA ASP A 60 -19.10 4.12 6.88
C ASP A 60 -19.32 5.65 6.85
N LYS A 61 -19.84 6.22 7.95
CA LYS A 61 -19.98 7.68 8.09
C LYS A 61 -18.65 8.42 8.00
N ARG A 62 -17.59 7.91 8.64
CA ARG A 62 -16.25 8.53 8.60
C ARG A 62 -15.64 8.47 7.20
N ILE A 63 -15.81 7.35 6.49
CA ILE A 63 -15.36 7.19 5.10
C ILE A 63 -16.11 8.18 4.21
N LYS A 64 -17.44 8.21 4.29
CA LYS A 64 -18.27 9.14 3.52
C LYS A 64 -17.90 10.60 3.82
N HIS A 65 -17.74 10.96 5.09
CA HIS A 65 -17.33 12.31 5.48
C HIS A 65 -15.93 12.68 4.95
N LYS A 66 -14.97 11.75 4.92
CA LYS A 66 -13.67 12.01 4.29
C LYS A 66 -13.76 12.16 2.77
N MET A 67 -14.59 11.34 2.12
CA MET A 67 -14.79 11.40 0.68
C MET A 67 -15.56 12.66 0.23
N THR A 68 -16.45 13.19 1.06
CA THR A 68 -17.24 14.39 0.75
C THR A 68 -16.68 15.68 1.35
N GLY A 69 -15.95 15.60 2.48
CA GLY A 69 -15.43 16.76 3.21
C GLY A 69 -14.11 17.31 2.69
N ASP A 70 -13.33 16.52 1.94
CA ASP A 70 -12.08 16.95 1.28
C ASP A 70 -12.20 16.89 -0.26
N GLN A 71 -13.33 17.37 -0.78
CA GLN A 71 -13.50 17.54 -2.23
C GLN A 71 -12.48 18.51 -2.82
N SER A 72 -11.91 19.41 -2.02
CA SER A 72 -10.88 20.36 -2.47
C SER A 72 -9.62 19.66 -2.99
N GLY A 73 -9.09 18.68 -2.24
CA GLY A 73 -7.86 17.99 -2.66
C GLY A 73 -8.06 17.13 -3.90
N HIS A 74 -9.15 16.38 -3.97
CA HIS A 74 -9.49 15.57 -5.14
C HIS A 74 -9.77 16.44 -6.37
N ARG A 75 -10.56 17.51 -6.22
CA ARG A 75 -10.86 18.43 -7.31
C ARG A 75 -9.60 19.13 -7.81
N GLN A 76 -8.71 19.55 -6.91
CA GLN A 76 -7.44 20.18 -7.29
C GLN A 76 -6.51 19.23 -8.06
N LEU A 77 -6.52 17.93 -7.77
CA LEU A 77 -5.77 16.94 -8.56
C LEU A 77 -6.36 16.75 -9.96
N LEU A 78 -7.69 16.70 -10.07
CA LEU A 78 -8.37 16.63 -11.36
C LEU A 78 -8.14 17.90 -12.19
N ASP A 79 -8.19 19.07 -11.55
CA ASP A 79 -7.91 20.35 -12.21
C ASP A 79 -6.48 20.39 -12.76
N GLN A 80 -5.49 19.88 -12.01
CA GLN A 80 -4.11 19.75 -12.51
C GLN A 80 -4.01 18.84 -13.75
N ILE A 81 -4.73 17.73 -13.78
CA ILE A 81 -4.77 16.84 -14.95
C ILE A 81 -5.38 17.58 -16.15
N ASN A 82 -6.50 18.27 -15.93
CA ASN A 82 -7.20 19.02 -16.97
C ASN A 82 -6.34 20.18 -17.52
N ASP A 83 -5.62 20.88 -16.65
CA ASP A 83 -4.75 21.99 -17.04
C ASP A 83 -3.55 21.48 -17.83
N TRP A 84 -2.95 20.38 -17.39
CA TRP A 84 -1.88 19.70 -18.13
C TRP A 84 -2.36 19.23 -19.52
N GLU A 85 -3.55 18.62 -19.61
CA GLU A 85 -4.14 18.17 -20.87
C GLU A 85 -4.33 19.33 -21.84
N LYS A 86 -4.91 20.44 -21.37
CA LYS A 86 -5.12 21.64 -22.19
C LYS A 86 -3.79 22.21 -22.69
N ALA A 87 -2.79 22.32 -21.81
CA ALA A 87 -1.48 22.83 -22.19
C ALA A 87 -0.81 21.93 -23.24
N ALA A 88 -0.83 20.61 -23.05
CA ALA A 88 -0.26 19.66 -24.00
C ALA A 88 -0.93 19.74 -25.38
N LEU A 89 -2.26 19.88 -25.43
CA LEU A 89 -2.98 20.04 -26.69
C LEU A 89 -2.63 21.33 -27.42
N VAL A 90 -2.37 22.42 -26.70
CA VAL A 90 -1.93 23.69 -27.30
C VAL A 90 -0.55 23.52 -27.94
N GLU A 91 0.41 22.96 -27.21
CA GLU A 91 1.78 22.71 -27.71
C GLU A 91 1.80 21.81 -28.95
N ILE A 92 1.01 20.73 -28.94
CA ILE A 92 0.89 19.82 -30.08
C ILE A 92 0.34 20.55 -31.30
N LYS A 93 -0.71 21.38 -31.11
CA LYS A 93 -1.32 22.13 -32.20
C LYS A 93 -0.37 23.17 -32.76
N ASP A 94 0.35 23.89 -31.91
CA ASP A 94 1.31 24.90 -32.32
C ASP A 94 2.48 24.28 -33.09
N THR A 95 3.06 23.20 -32.56
CA THR A 95 4.13 22.44 -33.24
C THR A 95 3.66 21.93 -34.61
N ALA A 96 2.44 21.40 -34.70
CA ALA A 96 1.88 20.94 -35.97
C ALA A 96 1.64 22.10 -36.95
N GLN A 97 1.27 23.28 -36.45
CA GLN A 97 1.06 24.46 -37.27
C GLN A 97 2.39 25.00 -37.82
N GLN A 98 3.42 25.09 -36.99
CA GLN A 98 4.77 25.46 -37.43
C GLN A 98 5.31 24.49 -38.50
N ALA A 99 5.08 23.19 -38.33
CA ALA A 99 5.48 22.21 -39.34
C ALA A 99 4.74 22.40 -40.67
N ARG A 100 3.43 22.72 -40.64
CA ARG A 100 2.67 23.05 -41.88
C ARG A 100 3.23 24.30 -42.55
N GLU A 101 3.52 25.34 -41.79
CA GLU A 101 4.08 26.59 -42.31
C GLU A 101 5.45 26.35 -42.95
N GLN A 102 6.30 25.52 -42.34
CA GLN A 102 7.58 25.13 -42.94
C GLN A 102 7.40 24.39 -44.26
N VAL A 103 6.44 23.46 -44.35
CA VAL A 103 6.11 22.78 -45.61
C VAL A 103 5.65 23.78 -46.67
N HIS A 104 4.77 24.72 -46.33
CA HIS A 104 4.34 25.76 -47.25
C HIS A 104 5.50 26.64 -47.72
N LEU A 105 6.37 27.07 -46.81
CA LEU A 105 7.55 27.87 -47.15
C LEU A 105 8.49 27.12 -48.12
N LEU A 106 8.72 25.83 -47.90
CA LEU A 106 9.55 25.01 -48.78
C LEU A 106 8.93 24.84 -50.18
N LEU A 107 7.60 24.76 -50.27
CA LEU A 107 6.88 24.67 -51.54
C LEU A 107 6.80 26.01 -52.28
N ASP A 108 6.66 27.12 -51.55
CA ASP A 108 6.50 28.47 -52.11
C ASP A 108 7.84 29.17 -52.37
N GLN A 109 8.96 28.63 -51.90
CA GLN A 109 10.31 29.20 -52.04
C GLN A 109 10.70 29.53 -53.50
N PRO A 110 10.43 28.66 -54.50
CA PRO A 110 10.76 28.96 -55.89
C PRO A 110 9.94 30.15 -56.44
N ALA A 111 8.66 30.24 -56.06
CA ALA A 111 7.79 31.34 -56.47
C ALA A 111 8.23 32.67 -55.85
N HIS A 112 8.66 32.65 -54.58
CA HIS A 112 9.19 33.84 -53.90
C HIS A 112 10.50 34.33 -54.53
N HIS A 113 11.46 33.44 -54.79
CA HIS A 113 12.71 33.80 -55.46
C HIS A 113 12.48 34.36 -56.86
N LEU A 114 11.57 33.78 -57.64
CA LEU A 114 11.23 34.28 -58.97
C LEU A 114 10.65 35.70 -58.89
N LYS A 115 9.80 35.97 -57.90
CA LYS A 115 9.23 37.31 -57.68
C LYS A 115 10.30 38.34 -57.32
N GLN A 116 11.26 37.99 -56.46
CA GLN A 116 12.37 38.91 -56.11
C GLN A 116 13.20 39.29 -57.34
N ILE A 117 13.49 38.33 -58.22
CA ILE A 117 14.19 38.62 -59.47
C ILE A 117 13.35 39.55 -60.35
N ALA A 118 12.03 39.34 -60.43
CA ALA A 118 11.15 40.21 -61.20
C ALA A 118 11.10 41.64 -60.64
N ASP A 119 11.00 41.78 -59.32
CA ASP A 119 10.97 43.08 -58.63
C ASP A 119 12.31 43.83 -58.82
N ASP A 120 13.45 43.14 -58.73
CA ASP A 120 14.78 43.73 -58.98
C ASP A 120 14.93 44.21 -60.43
N ILE A 121 14.50 43.39 -61.40
CA ILE A 121 14.49 43.76 -62.83
C ILE A 121 13.59 44.98 -63.02
N GLU A 122 12.38 44.99 -62.47
CA GLU A 122 11.42 46.08 -62.64
C GLU A 122 11.94 47.40 -62.02
N SER A 123 12.62 47.32 -60.87
CA SER A 123 13.25 48.49 -60.23
C SER A 123 14.34 49.09 -61.12
N ARG A 124 15.24 48.27 -61.66
CA ARG A 124 16.33 48.71 -62.53
C ARG A 124 15.86 49.17 -63.90
N MET A 125 14.78 48.57 -64.42
CA MET A 125 14.12 49.05 -65.62
C MET A 125 13.53 50.45 -65.44
N LYS A 126 12.98 50.77 -64.25
CA LYS A 126 12.46 52.13 -63.95
C LYS A 126 13.57 53.16 -63.80
N GLU A 127 14.73 52.74 -63.33
CA GLU A 127 15.91 53.60 -63.14
C GLU A 127 16.73 53.78 -64.44
N GLU A 128 16.44 52.99 -65.49
CA GLU A 128 17.18 52.92 -66.76
C GLU A 128 18.70 52.71 -66.57
N ASP A 129 19.11 52.09 -65.46
CA ASP A 129 20.50 52.07 -64.97
C ASP A 129 21.18 50.69 -65.04
N TYR A 130 20.65 49.77 -65.85
CA TYR A 130 21.16 48.41 -65.93
C TYR A 130 22.39 48.27 -66.84
N VAL A 131 23.32 47.40 -66.45
CA VAL A 131 24.51 47.04 -67.26
C VAL A 131 24.51 45.57 -67.65
N GLU A 132 25.31 45.20 -68.67
CA GLU A 132 25.33 43.84 -69.24
C GLU A 132 25.63 42.76 -68.19
N THR A 133 26.47 43.06 -67.19
CA THR A 133 26.80 42.14 -66.10
C THR A 133 25.60 41.82 -65.21
N GLU A 134 24.66 42.76 -65.05
CA GLU A 134 23.44 42.57 -64.26
C GLU A 134 22.40 41.76 -65.04
N ILE A 135 22.28 42.01 -66.35
CA ILE A 135 21.47 41.18 -67.26
C ILE A 135 21.96 39.73 -67.25
N GLU A 136 23.27 39.53 -67.34
CA GLU A 136 23.88 38.19 -67.27
C GLU A 136 23.64 37.54 -65.89
N TYR A 137 23.75 38.31 -64.80
CA TYR A 137 23.42 37.84 -63.46
C TYR A 137 21.97 37.36 -63.35
N TRP A 138 20.97 38.18 -63.72
CA TRP A 138 19.57 37.76 -63.66
C TRP A 138 19.27 36.59 -64.59
N SER A 139 19.84 36.56 -65.79
CA SER A 139 19.69 35.43 -66.73
C SER A 139 20.20 34.12 -66.11
N ASN A 140 21.33 34.17 -65.41
CA ASN A 140 21.88 33.03 -64.70
C ASN A 140 21.01 32.61 -63.51
N GLN A 141 20.46 33.56 -62.75
CA GLN A 141 19.54 33.25 -61.64
C GLN A 141 18.26 32.58 -62.13
N VAL A 142 17.62 33.10 -63.19
CA VAL A 142 16.40 32.49 -63.77
C VAL A 142 16.68 31.09 -64.31
N LYS A 143 17.80 30.88 -65.02
CA LYS A 143 18.20 29.54 -65.50
C LYS A 143 18.46 28.56 -64.36
N LYS A 144 19.06 29.04 -63.26
CA LYS A 144 19.30 28.23 -62.07
C LYS A 144 17.99 27.79 -61.41
N LEU A 145 17.06 28.73 -61.21
CA LEU A 145 15.71 28.45 -60.70
C LEU A 145 14.92 27.48 -61.60
N SER A 146 14.99 27.65 -62.94
CA SER A 146 14.34 26.73 -63.88
C SER A 146 14.86 25.30 -63.71
N LYS A 147 16.19 25.12 -63.60
CA LYS A 147 16.79 23.81 -63.35
C LYS A 147 16.42 23.25 -61.98
N GLU A 148 16.38 24.08 -60.94
CA GLU A 148 15.95 23.65 -59.61
C GLU A 148 14.49 23.17 -59.62
N ILE A 149 13.60 23.86 -60.32
CA ILE A 149 12.19 23.45 -60.49
C ILE A 149 12.07 22.15 -61.29
N GLU A 150 12.78 22.03 -62.42
CA GLU A 150 12.80 20.81 -63.24
C GLU A 150 13.36 19.60 -62.48
N MET A 151 14.34 19.82 -61.60
CA MET A 151 14.87 18.79 -60.70
C MET A 151 13.94 18.55 -59.49
N SER A 152 13.08 19.51 -59.14
CA SER A 152 12.23 19.45 -57.95
C SER A 152 11.05 18.49 -58.07
N ASP A 153 10.66 18.10 -59.29
CA ASP A 153 9.76 16.96 -59.55
C ASP A 153 10.29 15.64 -58.94
N SER A 154 11.56 15.61 -58.53
CA SER A 154 12.22 14.49 -57.83
C SER A 154 12.47 14.72 -56.33
N THR A 155 12.21 15.92 -55.77
CA THR A 155 12.37 16.17 -54.33
C THR A 155 11.10 15.80 -53.56
N SER A 156 11.15 14.69 -52.82
CA SER A 156 10.12 14.37 -51.84
C SER A 156 10.42 15.08 -50.51
N ILE A 157 9.53 15.98 -50.06
CA ILE A 157 9.57 16.46 -48.67
C ILE A 157 9.20 15.28 -47.76
N VAL A 158 10.13 14.88 -46.89
CA VAL A 158 9.91 13.79 -45.93
C VAL A 158 9.62 14.40 -44.56
N ILE A 159 8.47 14.05 -43.99
CA ILE A 159 8.10 14.45 -42.64
C ILE A 159 8.52 13.33 -41.68
N GLU A 160 9.39 13.66 -40.73
CA GLU A 160 9.77 12.75 -39.65
C GLU A 160 8.96 13.08 -38.39
N ILE A 161 8.07 12.17 -37.98
CA ILE A 161 7.30 12.30 -36.74
C ILE A 161 7.88 11.35 -35.70
N LYS A 162 8.45 11.90 -34.63
CA LYS A 162 8.93 11.10 -33.51
C LYS A 162 7.75 10.52 -32.74
N GLN A 163 7.83 9.22 -32.43
CA GLN A 163 6.84 8.57 -31.58
C GLN A 163 6.99 9.04 -30.13
N VAL A 164 5.87 9.44 -29.52
CA VAL A 164 5.80 9.82 -28.11
C VAL A 164 5.19 8.66 -27.33
N ASP A 165 5.85 8.22 -26.26
CA ASP A 165 5.25 7.27 -25.32
C ASP A 165 4.33 8.02 -24.34
N TRP A 166 3.03 7.95 -24.62
CA TRP A 166 2.02 8.64 -23.84
C TRP A 166 1.83 8.09 -22.43
N LYS A 167 2.29 6.85 -22.17
CA LYS A 167 2.04 6.17 -20.88
C LYS A 167 2.87 6.76 -19.74
N ASP A 168 4.01 7.35 -20.04
CA ASP A 168 4.94 7.88 -19.03
C ASP A 168 4.79 9.39 -18.80
N LEU A 169 3.97 10.07 -19.60
CA LEU A 169 3.79 11.53 -19.52
C LEU A 169 3.06 11.99 -18.26
N ILE A 170 2.12 11.19 -17.76
CA ILE A 170 1.41 11.49 -16.52
C ILE A 170 1.27 10.24 -15.65
N ASN A 171 1.68 10.35 -14.39
CA ASN A 171 1.71 9.25 -13.46
C ASN A 171 1.05 9.64 -12.14
N VAL A 172 -0.10 9.03 -11.84
CA VAL A 172 -0.76 9.19 -10.54
C VAL A 172 -0.09 8.25 -9.55
N LYS A 173 0.80 8.80 -8.71
CA LYS A 173 1.45 8.03 -7.65
C LYS A 173 0.60 8.12 -6.39
N GLN A 174 0.06 6.99 -5.96
CA GLN A 174 -0.42 6.87 -4.60
C GLN A 174 0.79 6.86 -3.67
N THR A 175 1.17 8.03 -3.19
CA THR A 175 2.01 8.10 -2.00
C THR A 175 1.08 7.68 -0.87
N LEU A 176 1.09 6.39 -0.52
CA LEU A 176 0.79 6.06 0.86
C LEU A 176 1.80 6.88 1.64
N SER A 177 1.37 7.99 2.22
CA SER A 177 1.93 8.42 3.47
C SER A 177 1.65 7.26 4.44
N LYS A 178 2.45 6.20 4.32
CA LYS A 178 3.21 5.80 5.47
C LYS A 178 3.72 7.13 5.99
N MET A 179 3.02 7.66 7.00
CA MET A 179 3.73 7.86 8.25
C MET A 179 4.80 6.78 8.30
N ARG A 180 5.99 7.08 7.76
CA ARG A 180 7.22 6.78 8.46
C ARG A 180 7.10 7.59 9.75
N ARG A 181 6.20 7.15 10.64
CA ARG A 181 6.48 7.10 12.05
C ARG A 181 7.62 6.10 12.07
N THR A 182 8.83 6.57 11.80
CA THR A 182 9.98 5.93 12.41
C THR A 182 9.61 5.88 13.88
N PHE A 183 9.41 4.67 14.40
CA PHE A 183 9.27 4.46 15.82
C PHE A 183 10.48 5.16 16.46
N ASP A 184 10.25 6.34 17.03
CA ASP A 184 11.33 7.20 17.51
C ASP A 184 11.82 6.62 18.83
N TYR A 185 12.79 5.70 18.72
CA TYR A 185 13.47 5.10 19.85
C TYR A 185 14.04 6.16 20.80
N GLY A 186 14.33 7.37 20.32
CA GLY A 186 14.79 8.49 21.13
C GLY A 186 13.77 8.90 22.20
N ARG A 187 12.47 8.88 21.89
CA ARG A 187 11.39 9.20 22.84
C ARG A 187 11.18 8.12 23.89
N LEU A 188 11.36 6.85 23.52
CA LEU A 188 11.18 5.71 24.41
C LEU A 188 12.43 5.37 25.22
N ARG A 189 13.59 5.95 24.90
CA ARG A 189 14.86 5.66 25.58
C ARG A 189 14.76 5.73 27.10
N ASN A 190 13.98 6.66 27.64
CA ASN A 190 13.80 6.82 29.10
C ASN A 190 12.88 5.77 29.73
N GLU A 191 11.84 5.31 29.03
CA GLU A 191 10.93 4.27 29.57
C GLU A 191 11.47 2.87 29.29
N ALA A 192 12.02 2.63 28.10
CA ALA A 192 12.71 1.39 27.76
C ALA A 192 13.93 1.15 28.67
N SER A 193 14.75 2.17 28.97
CA SER A 193 15.90 2.02 29.88
C SER A 193 15.50 1.72 31.33
N LYS A 194 14.30 2.11 31.78
CA LYS A 194 13.78 1.71 33.09
C LYS A 194 13.39 0.22 33.13
N VAL A 195 12.96 -0.33 31.99
CA VAL A 195 12.63 -1.75 31.84
C VAL A 195 13.90 -2.60 31.64
N ILE A 196 14.85 -2.11 30.83
CA ILE A 196 16.13 -2.76 30.46
C ILE A 196 17.23 -2.50 31.51
N LYS A 197 16.92 -2.70 32.79
CA LYS A 197 17.95 -2.73 33.85
C LYS A 197 18.52 -4.13 34.11
N ASP A 198 17.97 -5.13 33.44
CA ASP A 198 18.32 -6.55 33.59
C ASP A 198 19.02 -7.06 32.32
N GLU A 199 20.03 -7.91 32.49
CA GLU A 199 20.91 -8.38 31.40
C GLU A 199 20.21 -9.34 30.41
N ARG A 200 18.96 -9.76 30.68
CA ARG A 200 18.18 -10.63 29.79
C ARG A 200 16.78 -10.08 29.59
N TYR A 201 16.56 -9.48 28.42
CA TYR A 201 15.25 -9.02 27.97
C TYR A 201 14.91 -9.59 26.59
N ILE A 202 13.62 -9.77 26.36
CA ILE A 202 13.06 -10.13 25.06
C ILE A 202 12.26 -8.95 24.56
N ALA A 203 12.38 -8.67 23.27
CA ALA A 203 11.73 -7.56 22.64
C ALA A 203 11.07 -7.99 21.33
N GLY A 204 9.78 -7.72 21.19
CA GLY A 204 9.05 -7.79 19.93
C GLY A 204 8.65 -6.38 19.52
N SER A 205 8.88 -6.00 18.27
CA SER A 205 8.52 -4.68 17.76
C SER A 205 7.51 -4.75 16.63
N SER A 206 6.57 -3.80 16.63
CA SER A 206 5.76 -3.42 15.47
C SER A 206 6.07 -1.97 15.08
N THR A 207 5.34 -1.44 14.10
CA THR A 207 5.50 -0.03 13.67
C THR A 207 5.18 0.96 14.81
N ASP A 208 4.22 0.63 15.67
CA ASP A 208 3.68 1.56 16.68
C ASP A 208 3.92 1.09 18.13
N PHE A 209 4.34 -0.17 18.32
CA PHE A 209 4.44 -0.77 19.65
C PHE A 209 5.74 -1.53 19.86
N LEU A 210 6.21 -1.52 21.11
CA LEU A 210 7.32 -2.35 21.56
C LEU A 210 6.86 -3.17 22.75
N LEU A 211 6.87 -4.50 22.59
CA LEU A 211 6.62 -5.45 23.66
C LEU A 211 7.95 -5.84 24.28
N LEU A 212 8.08 -5.66 25.58
CA LEU A 212 9.25 -6.02 26.37
C LEU A 212 8.88 -7.05 27.41
N HIS A 213 9.80 -7.99 27.64
CA HIS A 213 9.74 -8.93 28.75
C HIS A 213 11.11 -8.95 29.44
N GLY A 214 11.12 -8.76 30.76
CA GLY A 214 12.30 -8.93 31.60
C GLY A 214 12.15 -10.18 32.46
N TYR A 215 13.24 -10.89 32.73
CA TYR A 215 13.20 -12.09 33.58
C TYR A 215 12.61 -11.77 34.97
N GLY A 216 11.59 -12.52 35.39
CA GLY A 216 10.89 -12.28 36.67
C GLY A 216 9.94 -11.07 36.69
N LYS A 217 9.76 -10.38 35.54
CA LYS A 217 8.80 -9.30 35.37
C LYS A 217 7.73 -9.70 34.36
N GLY A 218 6.52 -9.16 34.51
CA GLY A 218 5.45 -9.36 33.54
C GLY A 218 5.77 -8.74 32.18
N LEU A 219 4.90 -9.00 31.20
CA LEU A 219 4.96 -8.37 29.89
C LEU A 219 4.70 -6.86 30.00
N CYS A 220 5.45 -6.08 29.23
CA CYS A 220 5.36 -4.63 29.21
C CYS A 220 5.17 -4.16 27.77
N LEU A 221 4.04 -3.53 27.49
CA LEU A 221 3.75 -2.94 26.19
C LEU A 221 4.03 -1.44 26.25
N LEU A 222 4.88 -0.96 25.35
CA LEU A 222 5.15 0.45 25.13
C LEU A 222 4.41 0.90 23.86
N ASP A 223 3.56 1.91 23.99
CA ASP A 223 2.86 2.56 22.89
C ASP A 223 3.72 3.74 22.41
N GLY A 224 4.32 3.61 21.22
CA GLY A 224 5.17 4.65 20.65
C GLY A 224 4.40 5.90 20.19
N ILE A 225 3.09 5.79 19.99
CA ILE A 225 2.22 6.92 19.61
C ILE A 225 1.86 7.74 20.85
N ARG A 226 1.40 7.06 21.90
CA ARG A 226 0.92 7.70 23.14
C ARG A 226 2.04 7.93 24.15
N ASN A 227 3.23 7.41 23.88
CA ASN A 227 4.38 7.42 24.77
C ASN A 227 4.02 6.94 26.19
N ASN A 228 3.24 5.86 26.26
CA ASN A 228 2.81 5.29 27.52
C ASN A 228 3.28 3.85 27.67
N LYS A 229 3.42 3.46 28.94
CA LYS A 229 3.75 2.11 29.36
C LYS A 229 2.49 1.45 29.90
N THR A 230 2.23 0.22 29.45
CA THR A 230 1.17 -0.63 29.99
C THR A 230 1.77 -1.96 30.42
N GLU A 231 1.52 -2.36 31.66
CA GLU A 231 1.84 -3.71 32.13
C GLU A 231 0.72 -4.65 31.72
N ILE A 232 1.10 -5.71 31.03
CA ILE A 232 0.19 -6.76 30.58
C ILE A 232 0.21 -7.84 31.64
N ASN A 233 -0.98 -8.16 32.16
CA ASN A 233 -1.15 -9.24 33.12
C ASN A 233 -0.97 -10.59 32.43
N PHE A 234 0.29 -11.01 32.32
CA PHE A 234 0.67 -12.29 31.76
C PHE A 234 1.49 -13.03 32.79
N LYS A 235 0.88 -14.07 33.36
CA LYS A 235 1.54 -15.03 34.22
C LYS A 235 1.68 -16.31 33.41
N SER A 236 2.86 -16.48 32.85
CA SER A 236 3.27 -17.80 32.42
C SER A 236 4.08 -18.41 33.57
N ASP A 237 3.75 -19.64 33.95
CA ASP A 237 4.54 -20.42 34.93
C ASP A 237 5.98 -20.67 34.41
N TYR A 238 6.22 -20.37 33.14
CA TYR A 238 7.46 -20.58 32.42
C TYR A 238 7.88 -19.27 31.72
N GLY A 239 9.18 -19.00 31.62
CA GLY A 239 9.65 -17.77 30.98
C GLY A 239 9.13 -17.58 29.55
N VAL A 240 9.06 -16.32 29.11
CA VAL A 240 9.00 -16.00 27.68
C VAL A 240 10.40 -16.24 27.10
N TYR A 241 10.48 -16.88 25.93
CA TYR A 241 11.73 -17.11 25.18
C TYR A 241 11.92 -16.07 24.08
N ASP A 242 10.86 -15.78 23.33
CA ASP A 242 10.90 -14.80 22.26
C ASP A 242 9.50 -14.23 21.98
N SER A 243 9.45 -13.12 21.26
CA SER A 243 8.20 -12.55 20.77
C SER A 243 8.39 -11.82 19.44
N CYS A 244 7.44 -11.97 18.52
CA CYS A 244 7.47 -11.28 17.24
C CYS A 244 6.10 -10.67 16.90
N TRP A 245 6.10 -9.69 16.00
CA TRP A 245 4.86 -9.08 15.50
C TRP A 245 4.35 -9.81 14.26
N SER A 246 3.08 -10.22 14.24
CA SER A 246 2.41 -10.69 13.04
C SER A 246 1.61 -9.55 12.42
N THR A 247 1.99 -9.14 11.20
CA THR A 247 1.21 -8.16 10.43
C THR A 247 -0.13 -8.72 9.95
N PHE A 248 -0.20 -10.04 9.72
CA PHE A 248 -1.42 -10.71 9.30
C PHE A 248 -2.47 -10.75 10.42
N LEU A 249 -2.07 -11.17 11.63
CA LEU A 249 -2.96 -11.23 12.79
C LEU A 249 -3.14 -9.86 13.46
N ASN A 250 -2.29 -8.88 13.12
CA ASN A 250 -2.20 -7.58 13.78
C ASN A 250 -2.01 -7.71 15.31
N ARG A 251 -1.17 -8.66 15.73
CA ARG A 251 -0.95 -9.07 17.12
C ARG A 251 0.51 -9.44 17.37
N PHE A 252 0.95 -9.34 18.61
CA PHE A 252 2.21 -9.97 19.03
C PHE A 252 2.00 -11.45 19.23
N ILE A 253 2.93 -12.25 18.75
CA ILE A 253 3.06 -13.67 19.06
C ILE A 253 4.13 -13.81 20.14
N ILE A 254 3.84 -14.60 21.16
CA ILE A 254 4.70 -14.80 22.32
C ILE A 254 4.99 -16.28 22.44
N LEU A 255 6.27 -16.60 22.49
CA LEU A 255 6.79 -17.95 22.59
C LEU A 255 7.30 -18.22 24.02
N THR A 256 6.90 -19.34 24.61
CA THR A 256 7.23 -19.70 26.00
C THR A 256 7.99 -21.04 26.08
N ASN A 257 8.59 -21.35 27.23
CA ASN A 257 9.46 -22.53 27.40
C ASN A 257 8.81 -23.91 27.20
N LYS A 258 7.48 -24.00 27.16
CA LYS A 258 6.76 -25.25 26.87
C LYS A 258 6.20 -25.33 25.46
N GLU A 259 6.71 -24.47 24.57
CA GLU A 259 6.27 -24.41 23.17
C GLU A 259 4.79 -23.99 23.06
N ASP A 260 4.24 -23.38 24.11
CA ASP A 260 2.93 -22.75 24.09
C ASP A 260 3.05 -21.39 23.38
N LEU A 261 2.25 -21.21 22.33
CA LEU A 261 2.12 -19.97 21.56
C LEU A 261 0.94 -19.16 22.08
N TYR A 262 1.20 -17.89 22.38
CA TYR A 262 0.18 -16.94 22.77
C TYR A 262 0.12 -15.79 21.78
N THR A 263 -1.07 -15.20 21.59
CA THR A 263 -1.19 -13.86 21.00
C THR A 263 -1.45 -12.83 22.07
N LEU A 264 -0.84 -11.65 21.94
CA LEU A 264 -1.24 -10.44 22.63
C LEU A 264 -1.94 -9.51 21.65
N ASP A 265 -3.21 -9.24 21.91
CA ASP A 265 -3.97 -8.20 21.26
C ASP A 265 -3.65 -6.84 21.90
N VAL A 266 -3.12 -5.94 21.10
CA VAL A 266 -2.67 -4.62 21.58
C VAL A 266 -3.83 -3.69 21.92
N ALA A 267 -4.98 -3.83 21.24
CA ALA A 267 -6.15 -3.00 21.49
C ALA A 267 -6.86 -3.42 22.77
N THR A 268 -7.07 -4.73 22.97
CA THR A 268 -7.79 -5.26 24.14
C THR A 268 -6.86 -5.57 25.32
N ARG A 269 -5.54 -5.64 25.09
CA ARG A 269 -4.51 -6.02 26.06
C ARG A 269 -4.69 -7.44 26.60
N GLN A 270 -5.42 -8.28 25.88
CA GLN A 270 -5.68 -9.66 26.25
C GLN A 270 -4.64 -10.58 25.63
N VAL A 271 -4.18 -11.53 26.44
CA VAL A 271 -3.31 -12.61 26.00
C VAL A 271 -4.15 -13.87 25.81
N ASN A 272 -4.13 -14.43 24.61
CA ASN A 272 -4.90 -15.61 24.23
C ASN A 272 -3.97 -16.74 23.83
N VAL A 273 -4.25 -17.96 24.28
CA VAL A 273 -3.52 -19.15 23.84
C VAL A 273 -3.93 -19.46 22.40
N ILE A 274 -2.95 -19.53 21.49
CA ILE A 274 -3.18 -19.97 20.11
C ILE A 274 -3.16 -21.49 20.07
N ARG A 275 -2.06 -22.09 20.55
CA ARG A 275 -1.80 -23.51 20.41
C ARG A 275 -0.63 -23.95 21.29
N LYS A 276 -0.63 -25.23 21.68
CA LYS A 276 0.57 -25.92 22.14
C LYS A 276 1.30 -26.50 20.93
N LEU A 277 2.50 -26.02 20.62
CA LEU A 277 3.34 -26.72 19.67
C LEU A 277 3.70 -28.08 20.29
N LYS A 278 3.53 -29.14 19.52
CA LYS A 278 4.05 -30.45 19.88
C LYS A 278 5.35 -30.59 19.11
N SER A 279 6.49 -30.20 19.69
CA SER A 279 7.77 -30.48 19.07
C SER A 279 7.85 -31.97 18.78
N ARG A 280 7.98 -32.30 17.49
CA ARG A 280 8.10 -33.70 17.04
C ARG A 280 9.34 -34.38 17.63
N ASP A 281 10.33 -33.60 18.07
CA ASP A 281 11.67 -34.09 18.43
C ASP A 281 12.24 -33.56 19.76
N LYS A 282 11.43 -32.99 20.67
CA LYS A 282 11.91 -32.32 21.91
C LYS A 282 12.96 -31.22 21.67
N LYS A 283 13.01 -30.64 20.47
CA LYS A 283 13.90 -29.52 20.16
C LYS A 283 13.39 -28.26 20.87
N THR A 284 14.23 -27.64 21.69
CA THR A 284 13.94 -26.35 22.31
C THR A 284 13.96 -25.24 21.26
N LEU A 285 12.78 -24.66 21.01
CA LEU A 285 12.61 -23.46 20.20
C LEU A 285 13.40 -22.29 20.79
N GLY A 286 13.98 -21.46 19.94
CA GLY A 286 14.90 -20.40 20.35
C GLY A 286 14.60 -19.00 19.84
N SER A 287 14.03 -18.86 18.66
CA SER A 287 13.49 -17.57 18.22
C SER A 287 12.29 -17.75 17.32
N CYS A 288 11.52 -16.69 17.16
CA CYS A 288 10.35 -16.64 16.31
C CYS A 288 10.36 -15.40 15.41
N THR A 289 9.80 -15.52 14.21
CA THR A 289 9.53 -14.39 13.33
C THR A 289 8.28 -14.66 12.48
N CYS A 290 7.69 -13.60 11.95
CA CYS A 290 6.54 -13.66 11.06
C CYS A 290 6.90 -13.07 9.69
N SER A 291 6.46 -13.73 8.63
CA SER A 291 6.53 -13.20 7.26
C SER A 291 5.21 -13.44 6.55
N GLY A 292 4.42 -12.38 6.35
CA GLY A 292 3.07 -12.49 5.83
C GLY A 292 2.19 -13.36 6.74
N GLU A 293 1.62 -14.42 6.17
CA GLU A 293 0.79 -15.42 6.86
C GLU A 293 1.61 -16.54 7.51
N THR A 294 2.92 -16.52 7.36
CA THR A 294 3.78 -17.62 7.82
C THR A 294 4.43 -17.29 9.16
N PHE A 295 4.33 -18.22 10.10
CA PHE A 295 5.10 -18.22 11.34
C PHE A 295 6.31 -19.13 11.21
N LEU A 296 7.48 -18.60 11.56
CA LEU A 296 8.77 -19.27 11.44
C LEU A 296 9.43 -19.32 12.81
N THR A 297 9.92 -20.50 13.19
CA THR A 297 10.73 -20.66 14.40
C THR A 297 12.11 -21.18 14.07
N SER A 298 13.07 -20.85 14.93
CA SER A 298 14.38 -21.50 14.95
C SER A 298 14.56 -22.26 16.25
N THR A 299 15.49 -23.21 16.28
CA THR A 299 15.86 -23.94 17.50
C THR A 299 17.25 -23.54 17.98
N TRP A 300 17.55 -23.74 19.26
CA TRP A 300 18.86 -23.40 19.85
C TRP A 300 20.02 -24.31 19.39
N MET A 301 19.79 -25.28 18.51
CA MET A 301 20.84 -26.17 18.04
C MET A 301 21.72 -25.49 16.98
N ILE A 302 23.03 -25.70 17.05
CA ILE A 302 23.96 -25.20 16.03
C ILE A 302 23.62 -25.88 14.69
N GLY A 303 23.37 -25.09 13.64
CA GLY A 303 22.93 -25.60 12.32
C GLY A 303 21.42 -25.78 12.17
N SER A 304 20.61 -25.23 13.09
CA SER A 304 19.14 -25.34 13.04
C SER A 304 18.53 -24.74 11.77
N SER A 305 17.68 -25.52 11.13
CA SER A 305 16.74 -25.11 10.08
C SER A 305 15.64 -24.20 10.64
N ILE A 306 15.17 -23.25 9.82
CA ILE A 306 13.92 -22.54 10.06
C ILE A 306 12.79 -23.52 9.79
N GLU A 307 12.00 -23.85 10.81
CA GLU A 307 10.80 -24.68 10.65
C GLU A 307 9.61 -23.73 10.39
N SER A 308 8.93 -23.91 9.25
CA SER A 308 7.65 -23.27 8.99
C SER A 308 6.60 -24.07 9.75
N ASP A 309 6.31 -23.63 10.96
CA ASP A 309 5.47 -24.40 11.87
C ASP A 309 3.99 -24.26 11.52
N VAL A 310 3.55 -23.12 10.94
CA VAL A 310 2.13 -22.79 10.81
C VAL A 310 1.85 -21.73 9.72
N GLN A 311 0.77 -21.93 8.94
CA GLN A 311 -0.01 -20.84 8.32
C GLN A 311 -0.94 -20.27 9.38
N LEU A 312 -0.70 -19.01 9.78
CA LEU A 312 -1.42 -18.30 10.84
C LEU A 312 -2.85 -17.94 10.45
#